data_AF-A0A922ZJY8-F1
#
_entry.id   AF-A0A922ZJY8-F1
#
_cell.length_a   1.000
_cell.length_b   1.000
_cell.length_c   1.000
_cell.angle_alpha   90.00
_cell.angle_beta   90.00
_cell.angle_gamma   90.00
#
_symmetry.space_group_name_H-M   'P 1'
#
loop_
_entity.id
_entity.type
_entity.pdbx_description
1 polymer ?
#
loop_
_entity_poly.entity_id
_entity_poly.type
_entity_poly.pdbx_seq_one_letter_code
_entity_poly.pdbx_strand_id
1 'polypeptide(L)'
;MGQQQLLLLILGVIIVGIAIAVGVTMFGAHSTEANKDGITSGLISISANAYEYKIRPRTLGGGLPSYVGYSVPVKLQSDENGAYQVFGSVTASQIQIRGTSSQNSTWNATCTIDSMGKPSISYNGW
;
A
#
# COMPACT_ATOMS: atom_id res chain seq x y z
N MET A 1 -40.83 36.48 -18.62
CA MET A 1 -39.91 35.47 -19.20
C MET A 1 -38.47 35.64 -18.70
N GLY A 2 -37.91 36.86 -18.63
CA GLY A 2 -36.54 37.07 -18.12
C GLY A 2 -36.28 36.58 -16.68
N GLN A 3 -37.25 36.68 -15.77
CA GLN A 3 -37.10 36.20 -14.38
C GLN A 3 -37.01 34.68 -14.26
N GLN A 4 -37.76 33.92 -15.07
CA GLN A 4 -37.70 32.45 -15.08
C GLN A 4 -36.41 31.93 -15.73
N GLN A 5 -35.93 32.60 -16.78
CA GLN A 5 -34.65 32.26 -17.41
C GLN A 5 -33.47 32.54 -16.46
N LEU A 6 -33.53 33.65 -15.70
CA LEU A 6 -32.50 33.97 -14.71
C LEU A 6 -32.44 32.89 -13.60
N LEU A 7 -33.60 32.42 -13.12
CA LEU A 7 -33.69 31.37 -12.12
C LEU A 7 -33.10 30.04 -12.60
N LEU A 8 -33.36 29.66 -13.85
CA LEU A 8 -32.82 28.43 -14.44
C LEU A 8 -31.30 28.49 -14.62
N LEU A 9 -30.75 29.65 -14.96
CA LEU A 9 -29.31 29.85 -15.07
C LEU A 9 -28.63 29.69 -13.71
N ILE A 10 -29.19 30.30 -12.67
CA ILE A 10 -28.67 30.20 -11.30
C ILE A 10 -28.70 28.75 -10.81
N LEU A 11 -29.81 28.04 -11.06
CA LEU A 11 -29.93 26.63 -10.70
C LEU A 11 -28.85 25.78 -11.40
N GLY A 12 -28.62 26.02 -12.69
CA GLY A 12 -27.58 25.33 -13.46
C GLY A 12 -26.17 25.57 -12.90
N VAL A 13 -25.84 26.81 -12.53
CA VAL A 13 -24.51 27.13 -11.99
C VAL A 13 -24.27 26.50 -10.62
N ILE A 14 -25.30 26.41 -9.77
CA ILE A 14 -25.21 25.78 -8.45
C ILE A 14 -24.88 24.28 -8.61
N ILE A 15 -25.56 23.59 -9.54
CA ILE A 15 -25.34 22.17 -9.79
C ILE A 15 -23.91 21.93 -10.30
N VAL A 16 -23.43 22.72 -11.26
CA VAL A 16 -22.06 22.61 -11.78
C VAL A 16 -21.02 22.88 -10.70
N GLY A 17 -21.25 23.88 -9.84
CA GLY A 17 -20.36 24.19 -8.73
C GLY A 17 -20.19 23.02 -7.74
N ILE A 18 -21.28 22.36 -7.37
CA ILE A 18 -21.24 21.19 -6.49
C ILE A 18 -20.56 20.01 -7.18
N ALA A 19 -20.87 19.77 -8.46
CA ALA A 19 -20.28 18.67 -9.23
C ALA A 19 -18.75 18.78 -9.31
N ILE A 20 -18.21 19.98 -9.49
CA ILE A 20 -16.75 20.22 -9.50
C ILE A 20 -16.15 19.96 -8.11
N ALA A 21 -16.78 20.48 -7.06
CA ALA A 21 -16.28 20.29 -5.69
C ALA A 21 -16.22 18.81 -5.31
N VAL A 22 -17.27 18.04 -5.62
CA VAL A 22 -17.32 16.59 -5.39
C VAL A 22 -16.31 15.85 -6.29
N GLY A 23 -16.17 16.25 -7.55
CA GLY A 23 -15.20 15.64 -8.47
C GLY A 23 -13.76 15.75 -7.95
N VAL A 24 -13.37 16.90 -7.41
CA VAL A 24 -12.03 17.13 -6.85
C VAL A 24 -11.79 16.27 -5.61
N THR A 25 -12.76 16.19 -4.68
CA THR A 25 -12.60 15.36 -3.48
C THR A 25 -12.53 13.88 -3.81
N MET A 26 -13.32 13.42 -4.79
CA MET A 26 -13.30 12.03 -5.25
C MET A 26 -11.97 11.65 -5.89
N PHE A 27 -11.38 12.55 -6.68
CA PHE A 27 -10.06 12.31 -7.28
C PHE A 27 -8.95 12.17 -6.23
N GLY A 28 -8.97 13.01 -5.18
CA GLY A 28 -8.04 12.91 -4.06
C GLY A 28 -8.19 11.60 -3.27
N ALA A 29 -9.43 11.17 -3.01
CA ALA A 29 -9.72 9.89 -2.37
C ALA A 29 -9.23 8.71 -3.22
N HIS A 30 -9.47 8.73 -4.53
CA HIS A 30 -9.03 7.69 -5.44
C HIS A 30 -7.50 7.59 -5.53
N SER A 31 -6.79 8.71 -5.53
CA SER A 31 -5.32 8.72 -5.52
C SER A 31 -4.74 8.14 -4.21
N THR A 32 -5.40 8.39 -3.09
CA THR A 32 -5.03 7.80 -1.79
C THR A 32 -5.23 6.29 -1.80
N GLU A 33 -6.38 5.84 -2.29
CA GLU A 33 -6.74 4.42 -2.37
C GLU A 33 -5.83 3.66 -3.35
N ALA A 34 -5.52 4.24 -4.50
CA ALA A 34 -4.60 3.66 -5.48
C ALA A 34 -3.18 3.46 -4.90
N ASN A 35 -2.69 4.41 -4.11
CA ASN A 35 -1.40 4.27 -3.43
C ASN A 35 -1.43 3.19 -2.35
N LYS A 36 -2.51 3.11 -1.57
CA LYS A 36 -2.72 2.03 -0.60
C LYS A 36 -2.70 0.66 -1.27
N ASP A 37 -3.39 0.51 -2.39
CA ASP A 37 -3.41 -0.72 -3.17
C ASP A 37 -2.04 -1.04 -3.78
N GLY A 38 -1.33 -0.03 -4.28
CA GLY A 38 0.05 -0.15 -4.77
C GLY A 38 1.01 -0.71 -3.71
N ILE A 39 0.98 -0.13 -2.51
CA ILE A 39 1.80 -0.60 -1.37
C ILE A 39 1.41 -2.01 -0.97
N THR A 40 0.12 -2.31 -0.96
CA THR A 40 -0.39 -3.65 -0.63
C THR A 40 0.12 -4.69 -1.63
N SER A 41 0.09 -4.38 -2.92
CA SER A 41 0.62 -5.23 -3.99
C SER A 41 2.14 -5.45 -3.84
N GLY A 42 2.89 -4.39 -3.56
CA GLY A 42 4.33 -4.47 -3.28
C GLY A 42 4.64 -5.37 -2.08
N LEU A 43 3.90 -5.19 -0.98
CA LEU A 43 4.03 -6.04 0.21
C LEU A 43 3.72 -7.51 -0.07
N ILE A 44 2.70 -7.81 -0.88
CA ILE A 44 2.38 -9.18 -1.29
C ILE A 44 3.53 -9.77 -2.10
N SER A 45 4.10 -9.02 -3.05
CA SER A 45 5.25 -9.48 -3.85
C SER A 45 6.47 -9.79 -2.97
N ILE A 46 6.81 -8.88 -2.04
CA ILE A 46 7.91 -9.10 -1.08
C ILE A 46 7.60 -10.27 -0.17
N SER A 47 6.33 -10.48 0.20
CA SER A 47 5.94 -11.61 1.05
C SER A 47 6.16 -12.95 0.38
N ALA A 48 5.85 -13.06 -0.91
CA ALA A 48 6.14 -14.23 -1.71
C ALA A 48 7.65 -14.48 -1.79
N ASN A 49 8.46 -13.43 -1.98
CA ASN A 49 9.92 -13.55 -1.99
C ASN A 49 10.50 -13.98 -0.63
N ALA A 50 9.95 -13.47 0.47
CA ALA A 50 10.34 -13.87 1.82
C ALA A 50 10.02 -15.34 2.10
N TYR A 51 8.83 -15.81 1.69
CA TYR A 51 8.45 -17.22 1.80
C TYR A 51 9.35 -18.11 0.94
N GLU A 52 9.66 -17.66 -0.28
CA GLU A 52 10.57 -18.36 -1.17
C GLU A 52 11.97 -18.51 -0.55
N TYR A 53 12.51 -17.45 0.06
CA TYR A 53 13.77 -17.52 0.78
C TYR A 53 13.74 -18.59 1.89
N LYS A 54 12.65 -18.64 2.66
CA LYS A 54 12.50 -19.61 3.77
C LYS A 54 12.53 -21.06 3.31
N ILE A 55 11.84 -21.40 2.21
CA ILE A 55 11.75 -22.79 1.71
C ILE A 55 13.00 -23.20 0.93
N ARG A 56 13.76 -22.24 0.41
CA ARG A 56 15.01 -22.52 -0.31
C ARG A 56 16.08 -23.10 0.63
N PRO A 57 16.82 -24.14 0.20
CA PRO A 57 17.90 -24.71 0.99
C PRO A 57 19.08 -23.74 1.10
N ARG A 58 19.84 -23.85 2.20
CA ARG A 58 20.98 -22.95 2.48
C ARG A 58 22.08 -23.01 1.42
N THR A 59 22.22 -24.15 0.74
CA THR A 59 23.15 -24.35 -0.39
C THR A 59 22.85 -23.47 -1.60
N LEU A 60 21.62 -22.97 -1.72
CA LEU A 60 21.17 -22.04 -2.77
C LEU A 60 21.00 -20.61 -2.23
N GLY A 61 21.54 -20.31 -1.04
CA GLY A 61 21.40 -18.99 -0.40
C GLY A 61 20.05 -18.74 0.26
N GLY A 62 19.30 -19.80 0.58
CA GLY A 62 18.03 -19.72 1.30
C GLY A 62 18.16 -19.79 2.84
N GLY A 63 17.02 -19.68 3.51
CA GLY A 63 16.90 -19.53 4.95
C GLY A 63 16.87 -20.83 5.75
N LEU A 64 16.70 -22.00 5.12
CA LEU A 64 16.61 -23.32 5.78
C LEU A 64 15.55 -23.33 6.91
N PRO A 65 14.31 -23.71 6.55
CA PRO A 65 13.04 -23.29 7.17
C PRO A 65 12.97 -22.04 8.05
N SER A 66 13.81 -21.02 7.84
CA SER A 66 13.88 -19.83 8.68
C SER A 66 13.79 -18.55 7.85
N TYR A 67 13.07 -17.54 8.33
CA TYR A 67 13.16 -16.18 7.77
C TYR A 67 14.38 -15.41 8.26
N VAL A 68 15.12 -15.93 9.24
CA VAL A 68 16.30 -15.24 9.80
C VAL A 68 17.33 -15.00 8.71
N GLY A 69 17.80 -13.75 8.61
CA GLY A 69 18.75 -13.32 7.59
C GLY A 69 18.12 -12.90 6.26
N TYR A 70 16.80 -12.99 6.12
CA TYR A 70 16.11 -12.40 4.97
C TYR A 70 16.26 -10.88 4.99
N SER A 71 16.64 -10.32 3.84
CA SER A 71 16.63 -8.89 3.56
C SER A 71 15.82 -8.65 2.30
N VAL A 72 15.06 -7.55 2.28
CA VAL A 72 14.31 -7.16 1.08
C VAL A 72 15.31 -6.82 -0.03
N PRO A 73 15.21 -7.44 -1.22
CA PRO A 73 16.10 -7.13 -2.34
C PRO A 73 16.04 -5.65 -2.71
N VAL A 74 17.18 -5.04 -3.06
CA VAL A 74 17.28 -3.58 -3.35
C VAL A 74 16.23 -3.10 -4.36
N LYS A 75 15.92 -3.92 -5.37
CA LYS A 75 14.90 -3.62 -6.38
C LYS A 75 13.46 -3.53 -5.85
N LEU A 76 13.20 -4.12 -4.69
CA LEU A 76 11.91 -4.16 -4.01
C LEU A 76 11.89 -3.29 -2.75
N GLN A 77 13.00 -2.62 -2.39
CA GLN A 77 13.06 -1.75 -1.22
C GLN A 77 12.34 -0.41 -1.44
N SER A 78 12.10 -0.01 -2.69
CA SER A 78 11.35 1.20 -3.02
C SER A 78 10.70 1.10 -4.38
N ASP A 79 9.47 1.60 -4.49
CA ASP A 79 8.78 1.83 -5.75
C ASP A 79 8.18 3.25 -5.77
N GLU A 80 7.33 3.53 -6.76
CA GLU A 80 6.62 4.82 -6.88
C GLU A 80 5.64 5.06 -5.73
N ASN A 81 5.12 3.99 -5.12
CA ASN A 81 4.10 4.05 -4.08
C ASN A 81 4.70 4.22 -2.67
N GLY A 82 5.91 3.72 -2.43
CA GLY A 82 6.53 3.76 -1.11
C GLY A 82 7.86 3.03 -0.98
N ALA A 83 8.37 3.00 0.25
CA ALA A 83 9.58 2.29 0.64
C ALA A 83 9.24 1.09 1.53
N TYR A 84 9.92 -0.03 1.33
CA TYR A 84 9.68 -1.29 2.03
C TYR A 84 10.92 -1.74 2.78
N GLN A 85 10.73 -2.08 4.05
CA GLN A 85 11.80 -2.50 4.93
C GLN A 85 11.32 -3.59 5.90
N VAL A 86 12.24 -4.45 6.30
CA VAL A 86 11.97 -5.39 7.40
C VAL A 86 11.72 -4.59 8.67
N PHE A 87 10.64 -4.92 9.37
CA PHE A 87 10.24 -4.25 10.58
C PHE A 87 10.26 -5.24 11.75
N GLY A 88 10.80 -4.82 12.89
CA GLY A 88 10.80 -5.65 14.10
C GLY A 88 11.74 -6.85 14.06
N SER A 89 11.49 -7.82 14.94
CA SER A 89 12.33 -9.01 15.10
C SER A 89 11.95 -10.09 14.09
N VAL A 90 12.93 -10.56 13.33
CA VAL A 90 12.78 -11.69 12.42
C VAL A 90 12.98 -12.99 13.19
N THR A 91 12.02 -13.90 13.09
CA THR A 91 12.09 -15.24 13.69
C THR A 91 12.10 -16.30 12.60
N ALA A 92 12.38 -17.56 12.96
CA ALA A 92 12.30 -18.64 11.98
C ALA A 92 10.89 -18.82 11.38
N SER A 93 9.87 -18.50 12.17
CA SER A 93 8.47 -18.74 11.84
C SER A 93 7.73 -17.49 11.37
N GLN A 94 8.24 -16.29 11.64
CA GLN A 94 7.54 -15.06 11.34
C GLN A 94 8.51 -13.92 10.99
N ILE A 95 8.12 -13.12 10.00
CA ILE A 95 8.78 -11.87 9.62
C ILE A 95 7.73 -10.78 9.42
N GLN A 96 8.06 -9.55 9.77
CA GLN A 96 7.23 -8.39 9.49
C GLN A 96 7.95 -7.45 8.51
N ILE A 97 7.23 -6.95 7.53
CA ILE A 97 7.72 -6.00 6.53
C ILE A 97 6.80 -4.79 6.59
N ARG A 98 7.39 -3.60 6.64
CA ARG A 98 6.66 -2.34 6.61
C ARG A 98 6.88 -1.64 5.27
N GLY A 99 5.79 -1.30 4.61
CA GLY A 99 5.72 -0.34 3.52
C GLY A 99 5.31 1.03 4.06
N THR A 100 6.11 2.06 3.78
CA THR A 100 5.82 3.46 4.11
C THR A 100 5.49 4.21 2.82
N SER A 101 4.35 4.90 2.77
CA SER A 101 3.90 5.60 1.58
C SER A 101 4.80 6.78 1.21
N SER A 102 5.01 6.97 -0.10
CA SER A 102 5.68 8.14 -0.67
C SER A 102 4.85 9.43 -0.56
N GLN A 103 3.52 9.32 -0.45
CA GLN A 103 2.61 10.47 -0.32
C GLN A 103 2.54 11.02 1.10
N ASN A 104 2.69 10.15 2.11
CA ASN A 104 2.65 10.54 3.52
C ASN A 104 3.44 9.54 4.37
N SER A 105 4.47 10.03 5.07
CA SER A 105 5.33 9.21 5.93
C SER A 105 4.60 8.58 7.14
N THR A 106 3.42 9.10 7.49
CA THR A 106 2.58 8.57 8.57
C THR A 106 1.78 7.35 8.11
N TRP A 107 1.55 7.23 6.80
CA TRP A 107 0.82 6.13 6.19
C TRP A 107 1.73 4.92 6.02
N ASN A 108 1.45 3.90 6.83
CA ASN A 108 2.29 2.72 6.92
C ASN A 108 1.41 1.46 6.83
N ALA A 109 1.79 0.55 5.95
CA ALA A 109 1.24 -0.79 5.88
C ALA A 109 2.28 -1.78 6.42
N THR A 110 1.90 -2.61 7.39
CA THR A 110 2.76 -3.66 7.94
C THR A 110 2.21 -5.02 7.56
N CYS A 111 2.95 -5.75 6.74
CA CYS A 111 2.68 -7.13 6.39
C CYS A 111 3.43 -8.07 7.34
N THR A 112 2.70 -8.90 8.08
CA THR A 112 3.25 -9.99 8.89
C THR A 112 3.06 -11.31 8.13
N ILE A 113 4.15 -12.06 7.96
CA ILE A 113 4.13 -13.34 7.25
C ILE A 113 4.31 -14.45 8.29
N ASP A 114 3.37 -15.38 8.31
CA ASP A 114 3.39 -16.50 9.24
C ASP A 114 4.30 -17.66 8.79
N SER A 115 4.27 -18.76 9.56
CA SER A 115 5.10 -19.92 9.29
C SER A 115 4.68 -20.69 8.02
N MET A 116 3.47 -20.46 7.53
CA MET A 116 2.89 -21.08 6.33
C MET A 116 3.00 -20.16 5.11
N GLY A 117 3.61 -18.99 5.25
CA GLY A 117 3.74 -18.01 4.17
C GLY A 117 2.49 -17.18 3.92
N LYS A 118 1.51 -17.19 4.84
CA LYS A 118 0.30 -16.37 4.72
C LYS A 118 0.61 -14.94 5.17
N PRO A 119 0.43 -13.94 4.28
CA PRO A 119 0.58 -12.54 4.65
C PRO A 119 -0.70 -12.05 5.37
N SER A 120 -0.51 -11.28 6.45
CA SER A 120 -1.54 -10.49 7.12
C SER A 120 -1.10 -9.04 7.13
N ILE A 121 -1.91 -8.15 6.55
CA ILE A 121 -1.56 -6.74 6.37
C ILE A 121 -2.38 -5.88 7.33
N SER A 122 -1.70 -5.04 8.08
CA SER A 122 -2.29 -4.02 8.95
C SER A 122 -1.92 -2.63 8.45
N TYR A 123 -2.88 -1.72 8.45
CA TYR A 123 -2.73 -0.35 7.97
C TYR A 123 -2.74 0.63 9.14
N ASN A 124 -1.89 1.66 9.07
CA ASN A 124 -1.82 2.73 10.05
C ASN A 124 -1.77 4.08 9.31
N GLY A 125 -2.64 5.00 9.72
CA GLY A 125 -2.69 6.38 9.22
C GLY A 125 -3.61 6.62 8.03
N TRP A 126 -4.13 5.56 7.39
CA TRP A 126 -5.16 5.62 6.34
C TRP A 126 -6.57 5.61 6.91
#